data_AF-A0A2G2FY50-F1
#
_entry.id   AF-A0A2G2FY50-F1
#
_cell.length_a   1.000
_cell.length_b   1.000
_cell.length_c   1.000
_cell.angle_alpha   90.00
_cell.angle_beta   90.00
_cell.angle_gamma   90.00
#
_symmetry.space_group_name_H-M   'P 1'
#
loop_
_entity.id
_entity.type
_entity.pdbx_description
1 polymer ?
#
loop_
_entity_poly.entity_id
_entity_poly.type
_entity_poly.pdbx_seq_one_letter_code
_entity_poly.pdbx_strand_id
1 'polypeptide(L)' 'MQILTKIEEISDPRMLGKVQHNLSTIIFVALCGILSGCDDWNDIRDYCKVKRAWLS' A
#
# COMPACT_ATOMS: atom_id res chain seq x y z
N MET A 1 5.08 11.78 7.58
CA MET A 1 4.68 11.52 6.19
C MET A 1 3.24 12.00 6.00
N GLN A 2 3.03 13.23 5.52
CA GLN A 2 1.70 13.86 5.46
C GLN A 2 0.66 13.05 4.65
N ILE A 3 1.12 12.39 3.57
CA ILE A 3 0.25 11.58 2.71
C ILE A 3 -0.30 10.33 3.43
N LEU A 4 0.52 9.64 4.22
CA LEU A 4 0.11 8.41 4.90
C LEU A 4 -0.95 8.71 5.96
N THR A 5 -0.75 9.78 6.73
CA THR A 5 -1.74 10.26 7.72
C THR A 5 -3.08 10.57 7.06
N LYS A 6 -3.09 11.13 5.84
CA LYS A 6 -4.33 11.38 5.10
C LYS A 6 -5.00 10.11 4.58
N ILE A 7 -4.22 9.10 4.20
CA ILE A 7 -4.76 7.80 3.80
C ILE A 7 -5.37 7.07 5.02
N GLU A 8 -4.79 7.21 6.20
CA GLU A 8 -5.32 6.62 7.45
C GLU A 8 -6.68 7.17 7.87
N GLU A 9 -7.08 8.36 7.40
CA GLU A 9 -8.43 8.92 7.60
C GLU A 9 -9.51 8.16 6.81
N ILE A 10 -9.13 7.33 5.83
CA ILE A 10 -10.06 6.53 5.03
C ILE A 10 -10.58 5.35 5.88
N SER A 11 -11.89 5.35 6.13
CA SER A 11 -12.55 4.22 6.81
C SER A 11 -12.39 2.94 5.99
N ASP A 12 -11.99 1.85 6.65
CA ASP A 12 -11.80 0.55 6.02
C ASP A 12 -13.15 -0.18 5.87
N PRO A 13 -13.70 -0.33 4.65
CA PRO A 13 -14.99 -0.99 4.45
C PRO A 13 -14.89 -2.52 4.46
N ARG A 14 -13.68 -3.08 4.59
CA ARG A 14 -13.44 -4.53 4.52
C ARG A 14 -13.92 -5.19 5.81
N MET A 15 -14.36 -6.45 5.68
CA MET A 15 -14.90 -7.22 6.80
C MET A 15 -13.84 -7.47 7.88
N LEU A 16 -14.09 -6.98 9.10
CA LEU A 16 -13.26 -7.27 10.27
C LEU A 16 -13.09 -8.79 10.46
N GLY A 17 -11.88 -9.22 10.78
CA GLY A 17 -11.53 -10.64 10.88
C GLY A 17 -11.21 -11.34 9.55
N LYS A 18 -11.46 -10.70 8.39
CA LYS A 18 -10.98 -11.14 7.07
C LYS A 18 -9.86 -10.26 6.50
N VAL A 19 -9.32 -9.35 7.30
CA VAL A 19 -8.27 -8.41 6.91
C VAL A 19 -6.92 -8.92 7.43
N GLN A 20 -5.95 -9.08 6.52
CA GLN A 20 -4.57 -9.47 6.86
C GLN A 20 -3.60 -8.27 6.87
N HIS A 21 -3.95 -7.18 6.20
CA HIS A 21 -3.08 -6.02 6.00
C HIS A 21 -3.87 -4.72 6.14
N ASN A 22 -3.25 -3.70 6.74
CA ASN A 22 -3.84 -2.37 6.88
C ASN A 22 -4.19 -1.76 5.51
N LEU A 23 -5.37 -1.17 5.39
CA LEU A 23 -5.82 -0.55 4.14
C LEU A 23 -4.88 0.58 3.73
N SER A 24 -4.43 1.38 4.70
CA SER A 24 -3.52 2.48 4.46
C SER A 24 -2.20 2.05 3.84
N THR A 25 -1.63 0.94 4.32
CA THR A 25 -0.42 0.35 3.73
C THR A 25 -0.66 -0.09 2.29
N ILE A 26 -1.78 -0.78 2.02
CA ILE A 26 -2.11 -1.24 0.65
C ILE A 26 -2.24 -0.04 -0.30
N ILE A 27 -2.99 0.99 0.09
CA ILE A 27 -3.18 2.20 -0.72
C ILE A 27 -1.84 2.90 -0.97
N PHE A 28 -1.02 3.04 0.09
CA PHE A 28 0.26 3.71 -0.01
C PHE A 28 1.22 3.00 -0.97
N VAL A 29 1.38 1.67 -0.84
CA VAL A 29 2.29 0.92 -1.72
C VAL A 29 1.76 0.81 -3.15
N ALA A 30 0.44 0.73 -3.34
CA ALA A 30 -0.15 0.77 -4.67
C ALA A 30 0.12 2.11 -5.35
N LEU A 31 -0.07 3.23 -4.63
CA LEU A 31 0.26 4.56 -5.14
C LEU A 31 1.75 4.67 -5.53
N CYS A 32 2.66 4.22 -4.66
CA CYS A 32 4.09 4.23 -4.95
C CYS A 32 4.44 3.36 -6.17
N GLY A 33 3.84 2.17 -6.28
CA GLY A 33 4.04 1.27 -7.41
C GLY A 33 3.54 1.86 -8.73
N ILE A 34 2.30 2.36 -8.75
CA ILE A 34 1.70 2.99 -9.93
C ILE A 34 2.54 4.20 -10.39
N LEU A 35 2.96 5.06 -9.47
CA LEU A 35 3.84 6.20 -9.79
C LEU A 35 5.23 5.77 -10.28
N SER A 36 5.65 4.55 -9.95
CA SER A 36 6.90 3.95 -10.40
C SER A 36 6.75 3.10 -11.67
N GLY A 37 5.56 3.07 -12.28
CA GLY A 37 5.28 2.35 -13.53
C GLY A 37 4.93 0.88 -13.37
N CYS A 38 4.44 0.43 -12.20
CA CYS A 38 3.87 -0.91 -12.05
C CYS A 38 2.50 -1.00 -12.75
N ASP A 39 2.28 -2.06 -13.52
CA ASP A 39 1.04 -2.24 -14.27
C ASP A 39 0.03 -3.13 -13.53
N ASP A 40 0.50 -4.03 -12.66
CA ASP A 40 -0.36 -4.95 -11.90
C ASP A 40 0.07 -5.19 -10.44
N TRP A 41 -0.69 -6.02 -9.73
CA TRP A 41 -0.42 -6.35 -8.34
C TRP A 41 0.84 -7.20 -8.12
N ASN A 42 1.26 -7.99 -9.10
CA ASN A 42 2.52 -8.74 -9.04
C ASN A 42 3.70 -7.77 -9.14
N ASP A 43 3.63 -6.79 -10.03
CA ASP A 43 4.64 -5.73 -10.15
C ASP A 43 4.75 -4.94 -8.85
N ILE A 44 3.62 -4.54 -8.27
CA ILE A 44 3.59 -3.83 -6.98
C ILE A 44 4.20 -4.69 -5.86
N ARG A 45 3.88 -6.00 -5.84
CA ARG A 45 4.48 -6.94 -4.88
C ARG A 45 6.01 -6.98 -5.02
N ASP A 46 6.50 -7.06 -6.25
CA ASP A 46 7.94 -7.18 -6.51
C ASP A 46 8.66 -5.83 -6.27
N TYR A 47 8.02 -4.70 -6.59
CA TYR A 47 8.44 -3.36 -6.16
C TYR A 47 8.62 -3.29 -4.65
N CYS A 48 7.63 -3.74 -3.87
CA CYS A 48 7.69 -3.75 -2.41
C CYS A 48 8.82 -4.62 -1.87
N LYS A 49 9.12 -5.76 -2.51
CA LYS A 49 10.26 -6.61 -2.13
C LYS A 49 11.58 -5.88 -2.36
N VAL A 50 11.76 -5.26 -3.52
CA VAL A 50 12.98 -4.53 -3.88
C VAL A 50 13.17 -3.28 -3.01
N LYS A 51 12.08 -2.56 -2.71
CA LYS A 51 12.09 -1.33 -1.91
C LYS A 51 11.85 -1.54 -0.42
N ARG A 52 11.92 -2.79 0.07
CA ARG A 52 11.58 -3.14 1.46
C ARG A 52 12.35 -2.31 2.49
N ALA A 53 13.64 -2.04 2.27
CA ALA A 53 14.47 -1.24 3.18
C ALA A 53 14.08 0.24 3.23
N TRP A 54 13.45 0.76 2.17
CA TRP A 54 12.93 2.14 2.13
C TRP A 54 11.51 2.23 2.71
N LEU A 55 10.74 1.15 2.59
CA LEU A 55 9.37 1.04 3.11
C LEU A 55 9.29 0.65 4.60
N SER A 56 10.43 0.31 5.23
CA SER A 56 10.54 -0.16 6.61
C SER A 56 10.83 0.96 7.60
#